data_AF-A0A6D2HX19-F1
#
_entry.id   AF-A0A6D2HX19-F1
#
_cell.length_a   1.000
_cell.length_b   1.000
_cell.length_c   1.000
_cell.angle_alpha   90.00
_cell.angle_beta   90.00
_cell.angle_gamma   90.00
#
_symmetry.space_group_name_H-M   'P 1'
#
loop_
_entity.id
_entity.type
_entity.pdbx_description
1 polymer ?
#
loop_
_entity_poly.entity_id
_entity_poly.type
_entity_poly.pdbx_seq_one_letter_code
_entity_poly.pdbx_strand_id
1 'polypeptide(L)'
;MDVPLHGHGKRILSGSTRSPRSDSGANGYTVCADTSEVQGKMMPPDFDCQQGDVISAIKFADYGQATGACGTYKRGKCGGRNTLNIVKKRCLGKGKCELLAPGKIFGPTNCKGTIRLVIEATCKKT
;
A
#
# COMPACT_ATOMS: atom_id res chain seq x y z
N MET A 1 -7.22 -39.96 -46.43
CA MET A 1 -6.02 -40.12 -45.57
C MET A 1 -5.51 -38.72 -45.27
N ASP A 2 -6.18 -37.89 -44.47
CA ASP A 2 -6.40 -38.04 -43.01
C ASP A 2 -5.04 -38.32 -42.33
N VAL A 3 -4.48 -37.50 -41.42
CA VAL A 3 -5.09 -36.77 -40.29
C VAL A 3 -4.18 -35.60 -39.86
N PRO A 4 -4.73 -34.41 -39.52
CA PRO A 4 -4.00 -33.37 -38.79
C PRO A 4 -3.87 -33.73 -37.30
N LEU A 5 -2.63 -33.72 -36.77
CA LEU A 5 -2.37 -34.00 -35.36
C LEU A 5 -2.19 -32.70 -34.55
N HIS A 6 -3.18 -32.49 -33.67
CA HIS A 6 -3.09 -31.95 -32.30
C HIS A 6 -2.67 -30.49 -32.06
N GLY A 7 -3.67 -29.61 -32.10
CA GLY A 7 -4.22 -28.92 -30.92
C GLY A 7 -3.26 -28.52 -29.79
N HIS A 8 -2.72 -27.30 -29.85
CA HIS A 8 -2.39 -26.54 -28.65
C HIS A 8 -3.58 -25.65 -28.25
N GLY A 9 -4.45 -26.21 -27.41
CA GLY A 9 -5.40 -25.43 -26.62
C GLY A 9 -4.65 -24.53 -25.64
N LYS A 10 -4.33 -23.32 -26.05
CA LYS A 10 -3.91 -22.26 -25.13
C LYS A 10 -5.19 -21.66 -24.55
N ARG A 11 -5.51 -22.16 -23.35
CA ARG A 11 -6.62 -21.72 -22.52
C ARG A 11 -6.64 -20.19 -22.47
N ILE A 12 -7.80 -19.63 -22.79
CA ILE A 12 -8.21 -18.30 -22.35
C ILE A 12 -8.20 -18.35 -20.82
N LEU A 13 -7.11 -17.89 -20.21
CA LEU A 13 -7.21 -17.31 -18.89
C LEU A 13 -7.78 -15.92 -19.14
N SER A 14 -9.08 -15.78 -18.88
CA SER A 14 -9.73 -14.51 -18.60
C SER A 14 -9.08 -13.89 -17.36
N GLY A 15 -7.83 -13.45 -17.50
CA GLY A 15 -7.17 -12.55 -16.58
C GLY A 15 -7.69 -11.16 -16.89
N SER A 16 -8.93 -10.88 -16.50
CA SER A 16 -9.28 -9.49 -16.22
C SER A 16 -8.55 -9.08 -14.94
N THR A 17 -7.23 -8.90 -15.01
CA THR A 17 -6.61 -7.78 -14.32
C THR A 17 -7.06 -6.51 -15.05
N ARG A 18 -8.37 -6.24 -14.98
CA ARG A 18 -8.81 -4.87 -14.84
C ARG A 18 -8.42 -4.53 -13.42
N SER A 19 -7.14 -4.17 -13.24
CA SER A 19 -6.84 -3.06 -12.33
C SER A 19 -7.96 -2.04 -12.55
N PRO A 20 -8.62 -1.52 -11.51
CA PRO A 20 -9.53 -0.41 -11.72
C PRO A 20 -8.77 0.57 -12.59
N ARG A 21 -9.27 0.80 -13.81
CA ARG A 21 -8.79 1.88 -14.64
C ARG A 21 -8.94 3.07 -13.72
N SER A 22 -7.83 3.54 -13.18
CA SER A 22 -7.79 4.81 -12.51
C SER A 22 -8.05 5.75 -13.66
N ASP A 23 -9.32 6.09 -13.88
CA ASP A 23 -9.66 7.28 -14.59
C ASP A 23 -8.87 8.36 -13.85
N SER A 24 -7.74 8.74 -14.43
CA SER A 24 -6.91 9.85 -13.97
C SER A 24 -7.70 11.12 -14.24
N GLY A 25 -8.84 11.26 -13.58
CA GLY A 25 -9.56 12.51 -13.41
C GLY A 25 -8.71 13.42 -12.54
N ALA A 26 -8.84 14.72 -12.74
CA ALA A 26 -8.03 15.79 -12.16
C ALA A 26 -7.91 15.84 -10.60
N ASN A 27 -8.48 14.87 -9.88
CA ASN A 27 -8.60 14.80 -8.42
C ASN A 27 -7.68 13.77 -7.74
N GLY A 28 -6.82 13.08 -8.49
CA GLY A 28 -5.88 12.08 -7.95
C GLY A 28 -6.55 10.74 -7.59
N TYR A 29 -5.74 9.73 -7.24
CA TYR A 29 -6.21 8.39 -6.87
C TYR A 29 -5.57 7.91 -5.57
N THR A 30 -6.26 6.99 -4.88
CA THR A 30 -5.78 6.42 -3.62
C THR A 30 -4.81 5.27 -3.87
N VAL A 31 -3.71 5.26 -3.12
CA VAL A 31 -2.77 4.13 -3.03
C VAL A 31 -2.57 3.77 -1.55
N CYS A 32 -2.29 2.49 -1.28
CA CYS A 32 -2.15 2.01 0.08
C CYS A 32 -0.95 1.08 0.22
N ALA A 33 -0.38 1.07 1.42
CA ALA A 33 0.56 0.04 1.87
C ALA A 33 0.02 -0.60 3.15
N ASP A 34 0.08 -1.93 3.21
CA ASP A 34 -0.39 -2.72 4.35
C ASP A 34 0.64 -3.80 4.64
N THR A 35 1.29 -3.67 5.79
CA THR A 35 2.29 -4.63 6.24
C THR A 35 1.99 -5.03 7.66
N SER A 36 2.25 -6.28 7.99
CA SER A 36 2.12 -6.81 9.34
C SER A 36 3.47 -7.36 9.79
N GLU A 37 3.70 -7.31 11.09
CA GLU A 37 4.87 -7.92 11.71
C GLU A 37 4.81 -9.44 11.53
N VAL A 38 5.90 -10.02 11.06
CA VAL A 38 6.08 -11.47 10.94
C VAL A 38 7.30 -11.85 11.78
N GLN A 39 7.08 -12.69 12.80
CA GLN A 39 8.14 -13.21 13.68
C GLN A 39 9.05 -12.11 14.30
N GLY A 40 8.47 -11.03 14.84
CA GLY A 40 9.28 -9.96 15.45
C GLY A 40 9.86 -8.96 14.46
N LYS A 41 9.63 -9.15 13.15
CA LYS A 41 10.17 -8.28 12.10
C LYS A 41 9.07 -7.58 11.33
N MET A 42 9.18 -6.25 11.26
CA MET A 42 8.34 -5.42 10.41
C MET A 42 8.99 -5.28 9.03
N MET A 43 8.30 -5.71 7.99
CA MET A 43 8.75 -5.46 6.62
C MET A 43 8.57 -3.97 6.26
N PRO A 44 9.48 -3.38 5.46
CA PRO A 44 9.28 -2.03 4.95
C PRO A 44 8.00 -1.96 4.10
N PRO A 45 7.08 -1.02 4.37
CA PRO A 45 6.04 -0.71 3.41
C PRO A 45 6.69 -0.03 2.19
N ASP A 46 6.26 -0.47 1.02
CA ASP A 46 6.60 0.12 -0.27
C ASP A 46 5.29 0.41 -1.04
N PHE A 47 5.17 1.62 -1.56
CA PHE A 47 4.11 2.02 -2.49
C PHE A 47 4.58 3.15 -3.40
N ASP A 48 4.08 3.13 -4.63
CA ASP A 48 4.42 4.08 -5.68
C ASP A 48 3.17 4.63 -6.39
N CYS A 49 3.34 5.82 -6.95
CA CYS A 49 2.43 6.42 -7.88
C CYS A 49 2.82 6.04 -9.31
N GLN A 50 1.85 6.12 -10.22
CA GLN A 50 2.08 6.04 -11.66
C GLN A 50 3.13 7.07 -12.11
N GLN A 51 3.78 6.78 -13.25
CA GLN A 51 4.87 7.60 -13.77
C GLN A 51 4.43 9.05 -13.99
N GLY A 52 5.17 9.98 -13.39
CA GLY A 52 4.91 11.42 -13.47
C GLY A 52 3.95 11.98 -12.41
N ASP A 53 3.38 11.12 -11.56
CA ASP A 53 2.59 11.54 -10.40
C ASP A 53 3.45 11.56 -9.13
N VAL A 54 2.97 12.31 -8.13
CA VAL A 54 3.57 12.34 -6.79
C VAL A 54 2.53 12.07 -5.72
N ILE A 55 3.00 11.62 -4.56
CA ILE A 55 2.21 11.50 -3.35
C ILE A 55 1.84 12.91 -2.87
N SER A 56 0.61 13.33 -3.16
CA SER A 56 0.08 14.66 -2.87
C SER A 56 -0.52 14.76 -1.47
N ALA A 57 -0.98 13.64 -0.90
CA ALA A 57 -1.51 13.60 0.47
C ALA A 57 -1.29 12.24 1.13
N ILE A 58 -1.20 12.24 2.46
CA ILE A 58 -1.35 11.04 3.30
C ILE A 58 -2.63 11.22 4.10
N LYS A 59 -3.66 10.43 3.77
CA LYS A 59 -5.01 10.49 4.37
C LYS A 59 -5.03 9.78 5.72
N PHE A 60 -4.35 8.65 5.82
CA PHE A 60 -4.29 7.85 7.04
C PHE A 60 -2.92 7.17 7.15
N ALA A 61 -2.44 7.03 8.39
CA ALA A 61 -1.36 6.09 8.67
C ALA A 61 -1.39 5.68 10.15
N ASP A 62 -1.17 4.39 10.41
CA ASP A 62 -1.10 3.86 11.76
C ASP A 62 -0.03 2.77 11.85
N TYR A 63 0.74 2.80 12.94
CA TYR A 63 1.72 1.78 13.31
C TYR A 63 1.26 1.19 14.64
N GLY A 64 0.61 0.04 14.61
CA GLY A 64 -0.19 -0.44 15.74
C GLY A 64 -1.10 -1.58 15.37
N GLN A 65 -2.39 -1.45 15.69
CA GLN A 65 -3.39 -2.51 15.51
C GLN A 65 -4.54 -2.04 14.64
N ALA A 66 -4.24 -1.25 13.61
CA ALA A 66 -5.23 -0.77 12.65
C ALA A 66 -6.09 -1.92 12.08
N THR A 67 -7.35 -1.60 11.82
CA THR A 67 -8.35 -2.52 11.25
C THR A 67 -8.90 -1.95 9.94
N GLY A 68 -9.67 -2.77 9.23
CA GLY A 68 -10.18 -2.44 7.90
C GLY A 68 -9.17 -2.70 6.80
N ALA A 69 -9.46 -2.14 5.62
CA ALA A 69 -8.68 -2.26 4.39
C ALA A 69 -8.49 -0.90 3.73
N CYS A 70 -7.74 -0.84 2.64
CA CYS A 70 -7.50 0.38 1.86
C CYS A 70 -8.81 1.15 1.57
N GLY A 71 -8.84 2.45 1.91
CA GLY A 71 -10.03 3.31 1.82
C GLY A 71 -10.96 3.28 3.04
N THR A 72 -10.75 2.34 3.97
CA THR A 72 -11.58 2.13 5.17
C THR A 72 -10.77 1.90 6.43
N TYR A 73 -9.47 2.21 6.41
CA TYR A 73 -8.60 2.00 7.56
C TYR A 73 -9.10 2.77 8.77
N LYS A 74 -9.05 2.09 9.92
CA LYS A 74 -9.41 2.68 11.21
C LYS A 74 -8.34 2.33 12.22
N ARG A 75 -8.10 3.25 13.13
CA ARG A 75 -7.20 3.02 14.25
C ARG A 75 -7.80 1.97 15.18
N GLY A 76 -6.99 0.99 15.58
CA GLY A 76 -7.40 -0.02 16.54
C GLY A 76 -7.25 0.44 17.98
N LYS A 77 -7.19 -0.55 18.89
CA LYS A 77 -7.03 -0.33 20.34
C LYS A 77 -5.65 0.24 20.71
N CYS A 78 -4.65 0.05 19.85
CA CYS A 78 -3.29 0.52 20.09
C CYS A 78 -2.66 1.02 18.78
N GLY A 79 -1.83 2.05 18.87
CA GLY A 79 -1.02 2.53 17.75
C GLY A 79 -0.24 3.81 18.06
N GLY A 80 0.71 4.15 17.18
CA GLY A 80 1.57 5.34 17.29
C GLY A 80 0.85 6.63 16.90
N ARG A 81 0.81 7.65 17.78
CA ARG A 81 0.14 8.93 17.50
C ARG A 81 0.86 9.75 16.42
N ASN A 82 2.17 9.59 16.34
CA ASN A 82 3.03 10.35 15.43
C ASN A 82 3.19 9.70 14.04
N THR A 83 2.63 8.51 13.82
CA THR A 83 2.81 7.76 12.57
C THR A 83 2.44 8.59 11.35
N LEU A 84 1.27 9.23 11.35
CA LEU A 84 0.81 10.07 10.26
C LEU A 84 1.80 11.20 9.92
N ASN A 85 2.29 11.91 10.94
CA ASN A 85 3.22 13.03 10.74
C ASN A 85 4.57 12.56 10.19
N ILE A 86 5.07 11.44 10.69
CA ILE A 86 6.34 10.85 10.23
C ILE A 86 6.21 10.41 8.76
N VAL A 87 5.11 9.73 8.40
CA VAL A 87 4.85 9.29 7.02
C VAL A 87 4.71 10.50 6.09
N LYS A 88 3.94 11.53 6.48
CA LYS A 88 3.84 12.78 5.71
C LYS A 88 5.21 13.38 5.41
N LYS A 89 6.06 13.54 6.43
CA LYS A 89 7.41 14.12 6.28
C LYS A 89 8.30 13.30 5.35
N ARG A 90 8.14 11.97 5.31
CA ARG A 90 9.01 11.09 4.53
C ARG A 90 8.52 10.84 3.11
N CYS A 91 7.22 10.91 2.85
CA CYS A 91 6.61 10.45 1.60
C CYS A 91 6.07 11.57 0.69
N LEU A 92 5.59 12.69 1.24
CA LEU A 92 4.94 13.74 0.44
C LEU A 92 5.90 14.29 -0.64
N GLY A 93 5.37 14.53 -1.84
CA GLY A 93 6.10 15.07 -2.98
C GLY A 93 6.98 14.06 -3.73
N LYS A 94 7.01 12.80 -3.31
CA LYS A 94 7.77 11.72 -3.98
C LYS A 94 6.85 10.88 -4.86
N GLY A 95 7.37 10.33 -5.94
CA GLY A 95 6.65 9.33 -6.75
C GLY A 95 6.61 7.94 -6.12
N LYS A 96 7.54 7.63 -5.22
CA LYS A 96 7.62 6.36 -4.47
C LYS A 96 7.95 6.64 -3.01
N CYS A 97 7.36 5.90 -2.08
CA CYS A 97 7.73 5.95 -0.68
C CYS A 97 8.09 4.57 -0.13
N GLU A 98 9.28 4.49 0.46
CA GLU A 98 9.79 3.30 1.11
C GLU A 98 10.26 3.63 2.53
N LEU A 99 9.82 2.84 3.52
CA LEU A 99 10.18 3.02 4.93
C LEU A 99 10.99 1.84 5.44
N LEU A 100 12.25 1.74 5.00
CA LEU A 100 13.18 0.60 5.18
C LEU A 100 13.37 0.07 6.61
N ALA A 101 13.12 0.87 7.64
CA ALA A 101 13.30 0.44 9.03
C ALA A 101 12.15 0.95 9.92
N PRO A 102 10.94 0.37 9.81
CA PRO A 102 9.76 0.88 10.52
C PRO A 102 9.99 0.96 12.03
N GLY A 103 10.61 -0.04 12.65
CA GLY A 103 10.92 -0.03 14.08
C GLY A 103 11.86 1.11 14.49
N LYS A 104 12.81 1.53 13.65
CA LYS A 104 13.67 2.70 13.91
C LYS A 104 12.95 4.02 13.63
N ILE A 105 12.06 4.04 12.64
CA ILE A 105 11.32 5.22 12.21
C ILE A 105 10.24 5.59 13.22
N PHE A 106 9.49 4.61 13.71
CA PHE A 106 8.36 4.80 14.62
C PHE A 106 8.70 4.54 16.08
N GLY A 107 9.82 3.86 16.36
CA GLY A 107 10.25 3.51 17.70
C GLY A 107 9.55 2.26 18.25
N PRO A 108 9.86 1.89 19.50
CA PRO A 108 9.22 0.77 20.17
C PRO A 108 7.72 1.02 20.38
N THR A 109 6.94 -0.06 20.36
CA THR A 109 5.50 -0.04 20.60
C THR A 109 5.16 -0.87 21.83
N ASN A 110 4.19 -0.39 22.61
CA ASN A 110 3.63 -1.12 23.76
C ASN A 110 2.37 -1.91 23.39
N CYS A 111 2.04 -2.02 22.10
CA CYS A 111 0.91 -2.82 21.65
C CYS A 111 1.17 -4.31 21.92
N LYS A 112 0.16 -5.00 22.44
CA LYS A 112 0.21 -6.45 22.67
C LYS A 112 -0.33 -7.20 21.45
N GLY A 113 0.46 -8.11 20.90
CA GLY A 113 0.10 -8.90 19.72
C GLY A 113 0.64 -8.32 18.41
N THR A 114 0.12 -8.77 17.28
CA THR A 114 0.63 -8.41 15.96
C THR A 114 0.54 -6.92 15.68
N ILE A 115 1.66 -6.34 15.28
CA ILE A 115 1.74 -4.96 14.83
C ILE A 115 1.47 -4.89 13.33
N ARG A 116 0.73 -3.88 12.90
CA ARG A 116 0.44 -3.54 11.51
C ARG A 116 0.91 -2.12 11.24
N LEU A 117 1.48 -1.91 10.07
CA LEU A 117 1.74 -0.61 9.50
C LEU A 117 0.88 -0.44 8.25
N VAL A 118 -0.11 0.43 8.34
CA VAL A 118 -1.01 0.77 7.23
C VAL A 118 -0.85 2.23 6.86
N ILE A 119 -0.86 2.50 5.56
CA ILE A 119 -0.76 3.85 4.98
C ILE A 119 -1.81 3.97 3.89
N GLU A 120 -2.55 5.08 3.90
CA GLU A 120 -3.44 5.49 2.82
C GLU A 120 -2.99 6.85 2.31
N ALA A 121 -2.65 6.90 1.04
CA ALA A 121 -2.12 8.07 0.38
C ALA A 121 -2.94 8.43 -0.86
N THR A 122 -2.76 9.65 -1.36
CA THR A 122 -3.30 10.10 -2.63
C THR A 122 -2.15 10.48 -3.53
N CYS A 123 -2.16 9.94 -4.74
CA CYS A 123 -1.28 10.29 -5.83
C CYS A 123 -1.99 11.27 -6.76
N LYS A 124 -1.26 12.27 -7.27
CA LYS A 124 -1.77 13.21 -8.26
C LYS A 124 -0.66 13.62 -9.21
N LYS A 125 -1.04 13.87 -10.46
CA LYS A 125 -0.17 14.49 -11.45
C LYS A 125 0.26 15.89 -11.02
N THR A 126 1.56 16.15 -11.09
CA THR A 126 2.17 17.48 -10.88
C THR A 126 2.18 18.30 -12.16
#